data_AF-A0A7C1WIL9-F1
#
_entry.id   AF-A0A7C1WIL9-F1
#
_cell.length_a   1.000
_cell.length_b   1.000
_cell.length_c   1.000
_cell.angle_alpha   90.00
_cell.angle_beta   90.00
_cell.angle_gamma   90.00
#
_symmetry.space_group_name_H-M   'P 1'
#
loop_
_entity.id
_entity.type
_entity.pdbx_description
1 polymer ?
#
loop_
_entity_poly.entity_id
_entity_poly.type
_entity_poly.pdbx_seq_one_letter_code
_entity_poly.pdbx_strand_id
1 'polypeptide(L)'
;FSDKGSWCVIQQGMNADNLYARRYHWFSKNLSSFILEPHSAILGSRDNKPVLDMTSRESVETQKMSVDLINDDPRHLQRDLLSLLKPSTQKTLDEFIGQGAEMKIPYLDMPRYINWNKLRKIYEFQPGNYEEFLSLDGVGPATVRALALISDLIYGTKPSWMDPVKYSFAVGGKDGVPFPVDKIAMDETIEILKQGVEEAYIGKREKMMALKRLRKIIPHSYEEKHN
;
A
#
# COMPACT_ATOMS: atom_id res chain seq x y z
N PHE A 1 16.46 -13.54 -13.64
CA PHE A 1 15.77 -14.85 -13.70
C PHE A 1 16.76 -15.93 -13.31
N SER A 2 16.30 -16.99 -12.65
CA SER A 2 17.10 -18.20 -12.41
C SER A 2 16.71 -19.29 -13.39
N ASP A 3 17.58 -20.28 -13.54
CA ASP A 3 17.36 -21.45 -14.39
C ASP A 3 16.15 -22.29 -13.96
N LYS A 4 15.66 -22.08 -12.73
CA LYS A 4 14.46 -22.71 -12.16
C LYS A 4 13.20 -21.85 -12.31
N GLY A 5 13.22 -20.82 -13.17
CA GLY A 5 12.08 -19.93 -13.42
C GLY A 5 11.79 -18.92 -12.30
N SER A 6 12.64 -18.83 -11.27
CA SER A 6 12.46 -17.80 -10.23
C SER A 6 12.93 -16.44 -10.73
N TRP A 7 12.13 -15.42 -10.48
CA TRP A 7 12.43 -14.03 -10.80
C TRP A 7 12.27 -13.12 -9.59
N CYS A 8 13.01 -12.02 -9.64
CA CYS A 8 12.96 -10.90 -8.72
C CYS A 8 12.90 -9.64 -9.57
N VAL A 9 11.94 -8.76 -9.28
CA VAL A 9 11.78 -7.47 -9.95
C VAL A 9 11.71 -6.39 -8.89
N ILE A 10 12.48 -5.32 -9.07
CA ILE A 10 12.37 -4.11 -8.26
C ILE A 10 11.77 -3.05 -9.15
N GLN A 11 10.52 -2.69 -8.88
CA GLN A 11 9.82 -1.62 -9.57
C GLN A 11 9.97 -0.32 -8.78
N GLN A 12 10.13 0.80 -9.47
CA GLN A 12 10.31 2.11 -8.86
C GLN A 12 9.16 3.04 -9.23
N GLY A 13 8.46 3.57 -8.23
CA GLY A 13 7.51 4.68 -8.36
C GLY A 13 8.17 5.97 -7.87
N MET A 14 8.25 6.99 -8.72
CA MET A 14 8.80 8.29 -8.35
C MET A 14 7.66 9.24 -7.95
N ASN A 15 7.79 9.92 -6.82
CA ASN A 15 6.95 11.05 -6.49
C ASN A 15 7.63 12.33 -7.03
N ALA A 16 6.97 13.01 -7.96
CA ALA A 16 7.52 14.19 -8.62
C ALA A 16 7.58 15.42 -7.69
N ASP A 17 6.75 15.48 -6.66
CA ASP A 17 6.63 16.65 -5.78
C ASP A 17 7.77 16.72 -4.77
N ASN A 18 8.16 15.57 -4.21
CA ASN A 18 9.20 15.49 -3.19
C ASN A 18 10.48 14.79 -3.68
N LEU A 19 10.51 14.38 -4.95
CA LEU A 19 11.63 13.70 -5.61
C LEU A 19 12.08 12.39 -4.93
N TYR A 20 11.26 11.84 -4.02
CA TYR A 20 11.53 10.54 -3.41
C TYR A 20 10.99 9.40 -4.27
N ALA A 21 11.71 8.29 -4.24
CA ALA A 21 11.31 7.05 -4.90
C ALA A 21 10.80 6.03 -3.88
N ARG A 22 9.71 5.34 -4.24
CA ARG A 22 9.22 4.13 -3.57
C ARG A 22 9.59 2.91 -4.41
N ARG A 23 10.20 1.90 -3.80
CA ARG A 23 10.67 0.67 -4.44
C ARG A 23 9.81 -0.50 -4.01
N TYR A 24 9.25 -1.20 -4.99
CA TYR A 24 8.37 -2.34 -4.82
C TYR A 24 9.13 -3.60 -5.22
N HIS A 25 9.36 -4.48 -4.25
CA HIS A 25 10.16 -5.69 -4.42
C HIS A 25 9.22 -6.86 -4.65
N TRP A 26 9.30 -7.43 -5.84
CA TRP A 26 8.56 -8.60 -6.25
C TRP A 26 9.49 -9.82 -6.24
N PHE A 27 9.03 -10.91 -5.65
CA PHE A 27 9.78 -12.17 -5.66
C PHE A 27 8.86 -13.35 -5.92
N SER A 28 9.03 -13.94 -7.11
CA SER A 28 8.21 -15.05 -7.62
C SER A 28 7.99 -16.21 -6.65
N LYS A 29 8.99 -16.57 -5.83
CA LYS A 29 8.86 -17.73 -4.92
C LYS A 29 7.85 -17.50 -3.79
N ASN A 30 7.60 -16.25 -3.42
CA ASN A 30 6.70 -15.89 -2.33
C ASN A 30 5.39 -15.28 -2.86
N LEU A 31 5.21 -15.23 -4.18
CA LEU A 31 4.07 -14.59 -4.81
C LEU A 31 2.92 -15.60 -4.94
N SER A 32 1.84 -15.38 -4.19
CA SER A 32 0.61 -16.17 -4.25
C SER A 32 -0.55 -15.47 -4.97
N SER A 33 -0.49 -14.14 -5.07
CA SER A 33 -1.48 -13.29 -5.71
C SER A 33 -0.80 -12.03 -6.23
N PHE A 34 -1.26 -11.48 -7.35
CA PHE A 34 -0.78 -10.19 -7.87
C PHE A 34 -1.50 -8.99 -7.24
N ILE A 35 -2.63 -9.22 -6.58
CA ILE A 35 -3.51 -8.16 -6.05
C ILE A 35 -3.59 -8.14 -4.52
N LEU A 36 -3.17 -9.22 -3.84
CA LEU A 36 -3.24 -9.35 -2.39
C LEU A 36 -1.85 -9.47 -1.78
N GLU A 37 -1.38 -8.38 -1.16
CA GLU A 37 -0.06 -8.25 -0.54
C GLU A 37 1.08 -8.86 -1.38
N PRO A 38 1.20 -8.53 -2.69
CA PRO A 38 2.10 -9.23 -3.61
C PRO A 38 3.59 -8.95 -3.35
N HIS A 39 3.87 -7.82 -2.70
CA HIS A 39 5.23 -7.31 -2.53
C HIS A 39 5.93 -8.00 -1.35
N SER A 40 7.11 -8.55 -1.60
CA SER A 40 7.99 -9.05 -0.53
C SER A 40 8.51 -7.92 0.35
N ALA A 41 8.71 -6.74 -0.22
CA ALA A 41 9.03 -5.51 0.51
C ALA A 41 8.59 -4.27 -0.29
N ILE A 42 8.22 -3.22 0.43
CA ILE A 42 8.00 -1.88 -0.13
C ILE A 42 8.88 -0.93 0.67
N LEU A 43 9.89 -0.37 0.01
CA LEU A 43 10.87 0.54 0.63
C LEU A 43 10.60 1.96 0.15
N GLY A 44 10.72 2.94 1.03
CA GLY A 44 10.51 4.34 0.70
C GLY A 44 10.43 5.21 1.96
N SER A 45 10.39 6.51 1.74
CA SER A 45 10.03 7.44 2.82
C SER A 45 8.55 7.26 3.15
N ARG A 46 8.24 7.12 4.43
CA ARG A 46 6.86 7.13 4.92
C ARG A 46 6.48 8.58 5.15
N ASP A 47 5.42 9.01 4.47
CA ASP A 47 4.81 10.30 4.76
C ASP A 47 3.77 10.11 5.88
N ASN A 48 3.55 11.13 6.71
CA ASN A 48 2.47 11.11 7.72
C ASN A 48 1.07 11.27 7.11
N LYS A 49 0.95 11.16 5.78
CA LYS A 49 -0.31 11.16 5.05
C LYS A 49 -0.75 9.70 4.87
N PRO A 50 -2.04 9.40 5.00
CA PRO A 50 -2.54 8.08 4.66
C PRO A 50 -2.42 7.83 3.17
N VAL A 51 -2.31 6.55 2.87
CA VAL A 51 -2.09 6.04 1.53
C VAL A 51 -3.16 4.99 1.30
N LEU A 52 -3.90 5.13 0.19
CA LEU A 52 -4.84 4.11 -0.22
C LEU A 52 -4.06 2.86 -0.66
N ASP A 53 -4.14 1.79 0.13
CA ASP A 53 -3.56 0.50 -0.20
C ASP A 53 -4.65 -0.49 -0.60
N MET A 54 -4.93 -0.53 -1.90
CA MET A 54 -5.85 -1.53 -2.47
C MET A 54 -5.27 -2.94 -2.48
N THR A 55 -4.00 -3.17 -2.14
CA THR A 55 -3.42 -4.51 -2.07
C THR A 55 -3.50 -5.15 -0.68
N SER A 56 -3.89 -4.37 0.34
CA SER A 56 -4.08 -4.84 1.71
C SER A 56 -5.21 -5.86 1.80
N ARG A 57 -5.09 -6.82 2.74
CA ARG A 57 -6.17 -7.75 3.10
C ARG A 57 -7.43 -7.05 3.58
N GLU A 58 -7.30 -5.88 4.19
CA GLU A 58 -8.43 -5.06 4.62
C GLU A 58 -9.24 -4.52 3.44
N SER A 59 -8.61 -4.41 2.27
CA SER A 59 -9.21 -3.83 1.06
C SER A 59 -9.94 -4.84 0.17
N VAL A 60 -9.97 -6.13 0.53
CA VAL A 60 -10.55 -7.21 -0.32
C VAL A 60 -12.03 -6.97 -0.62
N GLU A 61 -12.82 -6.55 0.36
CA GLU A 61 -14.23 -6.24 0.11
C GLU A 61 -14.40 -5.01 -0.78
N THR A 62 -13.54 -3.99 -0.63
CA THR A 62 -13.50 -2.83 -1.53
C THR A 62 -13.09 -3.22 -2.96
N GLN A 63 -12.18 -4.19 -3.12
CA GLN A 63 -11.81 -4.73 -4.44
C GLN A 63 -13.02 -5.37 -5.13
N LYS A 64 -13.78 -6.22 -4.41
CA LYS A 64 -15.00 -6.84 -4.93
C LYS A 64 -16.05 -5.80 -5.31
N MET A 65 -16.33 -4.86 -4.40
CA MET A 65 -17.26 -3.77 -4.66
C MET A 65 -16.83 -2.93 -5.86
N SER A 66 -15.52 -2.70 -6.06
CA SER A 66 -15.03 -1.99 -7.24
C SER A 66 -15.35 -2.74 -8.56
N VAL A 67 -15.31 -4.07 -8.54
CA VAL A 67 -15.71 -4.91 -9.69
C VAL A 67 -17.23 -4.88 -9.87
N ASP A 68 -18.01 -4.96 -8.80
CA ASP A 68 -19.47 -4.88 -8.88
C ASP A 68 -19.90 -3.52 -9.45
N LEU A 69 -19.28 -2.43 -9.02
CA LEU A 69 -19.54 -1.07 -9.49
C LEU A 69 -19.18 -0.86 -10.96
N ILE A 70 -18.11 -1.49 -11.46
CA ILE A 70 -17.74 -1.36 -12.87
C ILE A 70 -18.60 -2.23 -13.78
N ASN A 71 -19.16 -3.31 -13.22
CA ASN A 71 -20.09 -4.20 -13.89
C ASN A 71 -21.54 -3.72 -13.82
N ASP A 72 -21.85 -2.76 -12.94
CA ASP A 72 -23.12 -2.04 -12.93
C ASP A 72 -23.19 -0.96 -14.02
N ASP A 73 -24.40 -0.50 -14.33
CA ASP A 73 -24.62 0.54 -15.34
C ASP A 73 -23.74 1.78 -15.06
N PRO A 74 -22.89 2.20 -16.01
CA PRO A 74 -22.02 3.37 -15.84
C PRO A 74 -22.75 4.65 -15.43
N ARG A 75 -24.06 4.75 -15.72
CA ARG A 75 -24.92 5.85 -15.28
C ARG A 75 -25.11 5.88 -13.76
N HIS A 76 -25.17 4.73 -13.10
CA HIS A 76 -25.20 4.65 -11.63
C HIS A 76 -23.89 5.16 -11.05
N LEU A 77 -22.75 4.69 -11.56
CA LEU A 77 -21.44 5.16 -11.13
C LEU A 77 -21.27 6.67 -11.34
N GLN A 78 -21.79 7.21 -12.45
CA GLN A 78 -21.79 8.65 -12.70
C GLN A 78 -22.65 9.42 -11.69
N ARG A 79 -23.83 8.90 -11.36
CA ARG A 79 -24.72 9.50 -10.35
C ARG A 79 -24.05 9.52 -8.98
N ASP A 80 -23.40 8.43 -8.61
CA ASP A 80 -22.72 8.24 -7.34
C ASP A 80 -21.47 9.13 -7.24
N LEU A 81 -20.71 9.27 -8.32
CA LEU A 81 -19.63 10.25 -8.39
C LEU A 81 -20.13 11.68 -8.22
N LEU A 82 -21.23 12.03 -8.90
CA LEU A 82 -21.84 13.36 -8.83
C LEU A 82 -22.40 13.65 -7.44
N SER A 83 -22.93 12.68 -6.72
CA SER A 83 -23.42 12.88 -5.35
C SER A 83 -22.29 13.23 -4.39
N LEU A 84 -21.08 12.67 -4.60
CA LEU A 84 -19.88 12.96 -3.82
C LEU A 84 -19.20 14.28 -4.19
N LEU A 85 -19.34 14.75 -5.43
CA LEU A 85 -18.76 16.02 -5.90
C LEU A 85 -19.61 17.25 -5.58
N LYS A 86 -20.82 17.07 -5.00
CA LYS A 86 -21.67 18.21 -4.63
C LYS A 86 -20.95 19.10 -3.60
N PRO A 87 -20.91 20.42 -3.81
CA PRO A 87 -20.30 21.35 -2.86
C PRO A 87 -20.92 21.18 -1.47
N SER A 88 -20.10 21.24 -0.42
CA SER A 88 -20.52 21.23 0.99
C SER A 88 -21.46 22.38 1.39
N THR A 89 -21.72 23.32 0.49
CA THR A 89 -22.71 24.40 0.65
C THR A 89 -24.13 23.97 0.31
N GLN A 90 -24.33 22.84 -0.38
CA GLN A 90 -25.64 22.31 -0.70
C GLN A 90 -26.00 21.20 0.29
N LYS A 91 -26.71 21.57 1.36
CA LYS A 91 -27.20 20.62 2.37
C LYS A 91 -28.25 19.68 1.78
N THR A 92 -28.15 18.40 2.08
CA THR A 92 -29.21 17.42 1.79
C THR A 92 -30.36 17.58 2.80
N LEU A 93 -31.56 17.09 2.45
CA LEU A 93 -32.69 17.04 3.40
C LEU A 93 -32.33 16.23 4.65
N ASP A 94 -31.48 15.21 4.51
CA ASP A 94 -31.01 14.35 5.60
C ASP A 94 -30.12 15.10 6.60
N GLU A 95 -29.27 16.03 6.10
CA GLU A 95 -28.49 16.96 6.93
C GLU A 95 -29.39 18.00 7.61
N PHE A 96 -30.47 18.44 6.96
CA PHE A 96 -31.44 19.36 7.55
C PHE A 96 -32.26 18.70 8.68
N ILE A 97 -32.54 17.40 8.56
CA ILE A 97 -33.28 16.60 9.55
C ILE A 97 -32.36 16.13 10.71
N GLY A 98 -31.06 16.45 10.67
CA GLY A 98 -30.11 16.11 11.73
C GLY A 98 -29.69 14.63 11.75
N GLN A 99 -29.88 13.92 10.64
CA GLN A 99 -29.43 12.52 10.47
C GLN A 99 -28.12 12.41 9.69
N GLY A 100 -27.63 13.51 9.10
CA GLY A 100 -26.35 13.55 8.41
C GLY A 100 -25.18 13.50 9.39
N ALA A 101 -24.55 12.33 9.54
CA ALA A 101 -23.22 12.27 10.14
C ALA A 101 -22.28 13.17 9.32
N GLU A 102 -21.62 14.14 9.96
CA GLU A 102 -20.53 14.92 9.34
C GLU A 102 -19.47 13.93 8.83
N MET A 103 -19.54 13.59 7.55
CA MET A 103 -18.57 12.72 6.92
C MET A 103 -17.35 13.59 6.62
N LYS A 104 -16.50 13.80 7.63
CA LYS A 104 -15.17 14.39 7.44
C LYS A 104 -14.37 13.41 6.61
N ILE A 105 -14.42 13.57 5.29
CA ILE A 105 -13.63 12.77 4.36
C ILE A 105 -12.19 13.24 4.48
N PRO A 106 -11.30 12.51 5.17
CA PRO A 106 -10.12 13.18 5.70
C PRO A 106 -9.01 13.34 4.65
N TYR A 107 -9.17 12.79 3.42
CA TYR A 107 -8.07 12.68 2.45
C TYR A 107 -8.49 12.73 0.96
N LEU A 108 -9.59 13.39 0.64
CA LEU A 108 -10.19 13.30 -0.70
C LEU A 108 -9.69 14.38 -1.66
N ASP A 109 -8.78 14.03 -2.57
CA ASP A 109 -8.73 14.68 -3.89
C ASP A 109 -9.42 13.75 -4.89
N MET A 110 -10.71 13.99 -5.11
CA MET A 110 -11.49 13.21 -6.06
C MET A 110 -10.90 13.38 -7.45
N PRO A 111 -10.76 12.30 -8.23
CA PRO A 111 -10.37 12.42 -9.63
C PRO A 111 -11.37 13.31 -10.37
N ARG A 112 -10.91 14.51 -10.76
CA ARG A 112 -11.76 15.50 -11.45
C ARG A 112 -12.17 15.06 -12.85
N TYR A 113 -11.48 14.07 -13.40
CA TYR A 113 -11.74 13.55 -14.74
C TYR A 113 -11.71 12.02 -14.74
N ILE A 114 -12.84 11.43 -15.10
CA ILE A 114 -12.99 10.02 -15.40
C ILE A 114 -13.33 9.89 -16.88
N ASN A 115 -12.61 9.03 -17.60
CA ASN A 115 -12.90 8.78 -19.01
C ASN A 115 -14.07 7.80 -19.15
N TRP A 116 -15.29 8.33 -19.26
CA TRP A 116 -16.53 7.57 -19.38
C TRP A 116 -16.57 6.63 -20.59
N ASN A 117 -15.90 6.98 -21.69
CA ASN A 117 -15.82 6.11 -22.86
C ASN A 117 -15.02 4.84 -22.57
N LYS A 118 -13.95 4.96 -21.76
CA LYS A 118 -13.16 3.80 -21.32
C LYS A 118 -13.95 2.96 -20.32
N LEU A 119 -14.64 3.58 -19.37
CA LEU A 119 -15.50 2.84 -18.43
C LEU A 119 -16.61 2.06 -19.14
N ARG A 120 -17.22 2.63 -20.18
CA ARG A 120 -18.23 1.90 -20.97
C ARG A 120 -17.66 0.64 -21.62
N LYS A 121 -16.44 0.70 -22.16
CA LYS A 121 -15.77 -0.48 -22.73
C LYS A 121 -15.47 -1.54 -21.66
N ILE A 122 -15.08 -1.11 -20.47
CA ILE A 122 -14.83 -2.03 -19.34
C ILE A 122 -16.15 -2.67 -18.89
N TYR A 123 -17.23 -1.88 -18.80
CA TYR A 123 -18.57 -2.38 -18.53
C TYR A 123 -19.04 -3.37 -19.60
N GLU A 124 -18.80 -3.12 -20.90
CA GLU A 124 -19.13 -4.08 -21.96
C GLU A 124 -18.33 -5.39 -21.85
N PHE A 125 -17.10 -5.32 -21.35
CA PHE A 125 -16.24 -6.48 -21.14
C PHE A 125 -16.67 -7.33 -19.93
N GLN A 126 -17.23 -6.70 -18.88
CA GLN A 126 -17.66 -7.35 -17.63
C GLN A 126 -16.54 -8.18 -16.94
N PRO A 127 -15.49 -7.56 -16.37
CA PRO A 127 -14.43 -8.28 -15.67
C PRO A 127 -14.97 -9.17 -14.55
N GLY A 128 -14.51 -10.42 -14.48
CA GLY A 128 -14.96 -11.40 -13.49
C GLY A 128 -14.26 -11.29 -12.13
N ASN A 129 -13.13 -10.59 -12.06
CA ASN A 129 -12.40 -10.35 -10.81
C ASN A 129 -11.54 -9.08 -10.87
N TYR A 130 -10.97 -8.71 -9.71
CA TYR A 130 -10.20 -7.47 -9.57
C TYR A 130 -8.88 -7.48 -10.35
N GLU A 131 -8.22 -8.63 -10.48
CA GLU A 131 -6.98 -8.76 -11.26
C GLU A 131 -7.24 -8.55 -12.76
N GLU A 132 -8.33 -9.13 -13.27
CA GLU A 132 -8.77 -8.94 -14.64
C GLU A 132 -9.17 -7.48 -14.88
N PHE A 133 -9.95 -6.87 -13.96
CA PHE A 133 -10.28 -5.46 -14.00
C PHE A 133 -9.03 -4.57 -14.10
N LEU A 134 -8.01 -4.78 -13.26
CA LEU A 134 -6.77 -4.00 -13.30
C LEU A 134 -5.96 -4.20 -14.59
N SER A 135 -6.15 -5.33 -15.28
CA SER A 135 -5.44 -5.68 -16.51
C SER A 135 -6.03 -5.01 -17.76
N LEU A 136 -7.21 -4.40 -17.66
CA LEU A 136 -7.88 -3.75 -18.78
C LEU A 136 -7.26 -2.39 -19.13
N ASP A 137 -7.10 -2.13 -20.42
CA ASP A 137 -6.61 -0.83 -20.89
C ASP A 137 -7.57 0.29 -20.49
N GLY A 138 -7.03 1.33 -19.85
CA GLY A 138 -7.79 2.45 -19.33
C GLY A 138 -8.08 2.41 -17.85
N VAL A 139 -7.79 1.29 -17.16
CA VAL A 139 -7.83 1.23 -15.70
C VAL A 139 -6.54 1.83 -15.14
N GLY A 140 -6.62 3.10 -14.75
CA GLY A 140 -5.51 3.82 -14.14
C GLY A 140 -5.71 4.08 -12.64
N PRO A 141 -4.69 4.63 -11.96
CA PRO A 141 -4.76 4.96 -10.55
C PRO A 141 -5.93 5.88 -10.19
N ALA A 142 -6.32 6.78 -11.10
CA ALA A 142 -7.48 7.65 -10.91
C ALA A 142 -8.80 6.86 -10.84
N THR A 143 -9.01 5.90 -11.74
CA THR A 143 -10.20 5.05 -11.75
C THR A 143 -10.28 4.19 -10.50
N VAL A 144 -9.17 3.54 -10.13
CA VAL A 144 -9.08 2.72 -8.91
C VAL A 144 -9.39 3.55 -7.66
N ARG A 145 -8.84 4.77 -7.56
CA ARG A 145 -9.15 5.69 -6.46
C ARG A 145 -10.63 6.05 -6.43
N ALA A 146 -11.24 6.45 -7.55
CA ALA A 146 -12.66 6.80 -7.59
C ALA A 146 -13.55 5.65 -7.10
N LEU A 147 -13.31 4.43 -7.61
CA LEU A 147 -14.09 3.26 -7.21
C LEU A 147 -13.91 2.91 -5.74
N ALA A 148 -12.66 2.92 -5.23
CA ALA A 148 -12.40 2.67 -3.82
C ALA A 148 -13.12 3.68 -2.90
N LEU A 149 -13.17 4.95 -3.32
CA LEU A 149 -13.84 6.02 -2.57
C LEU A 149 -15.36 5.90 -2.60
N ILE A 150 -15.94 5.60 -3.75
CA ILE A 150 -17.39 5.33 -3.87
C ILE A 150 -17.76 4.12 -3.01
N SER A 151 -16.95 3.06 -3.09
CA SER A 151 -17.13 1.83 -2.33
C SER A 151 -17.08 2.09 -0.81
N ASP A 152 -16.15 2.92 -0.34
CA ASP A 152 -16.04 3.32 1.07
C ASP A 152 -17.23 4.18 1.52
N LEU A 153 -17.50 5.28 0.80
CA LEU A 153 -18.41 6.34 1.25
C LEU A 153 -19.89 6.00 1.05
N ILE A 154 -20.23 5.30 -0.04
CA ILE A 154 -21.63 4.99 -0.38
C ILE A 154 -21.99 3.57 0.06
N TYR A 155 -21.07 2.62 -0.15
CA TYR A 155 -21.35 1.19 0.08
C TYR A 155 -20.73 0.66 1.39
N GLY A 156 -19.92 1.47 2.09
CA GLY A 156 -19.37 1.14 3.41
C GLY A 156 -18.22 0.13 3.41
N THR A 157 -17.68 -0.25 2.25
CA THR A 157 -16.54 -1.18 2.16
C THR A 157 -15.22 -0.42 2.28
N LYS A 158 -14.71 -0.33 3.51
CA LYS A 158 -13.55 0.50 3.85
C LYS A 158 -12.24 -0.11 3.33
N PRO A 159 -11.49 0.57 2.46
CA PRO A 159 -10.13 0.14 2.10
C PRO A 159 -9.13 0.50 3.20
N SER A 160 -7.95 -0.10 3.13
CA SER A 160 -6.83 0.28 3.98
C SER A 160 -6.27 1.65 3.56
N TRP A 161 -6.15 2.53 4.55
CA TRP A 161 -5.53 3.87 4.43
C TRP A 161 -4.12 3.92 5.06
N MET A 162 -3.61 2.76 5.47
CA MET A 162 -2.30 2.62 6.09
C MET A 162 -1.22 2.50 5.01
N ASP A 163 -0.17 3.30 5.13
CA ASP A 163 0.98 3.21 4.22
C ASP A 163 1.69 1.84 4.36
N PRO A 164 1.75 1.00 3.31
CA PRO A 164 2.36 -0.33 3.38
C PRO A 164 3.89 -0.32 3.35
N VAL A 165 4.52 0.86 3.26
CA VAL A 165 5.98 1.01 3.34
C VAL A 165 6.51 0.44 4.66
N LYS A 166 7.50 -0.45 4.54
CA LYS A 166 8.28 -0.95 5.68
C LYS A 166 9.53 -0.06 5.81
N TYR A 167 9.78 0.43 7.04
CA TYR A 167 10.88 1.35 7.38
C TYR A 167 12.17 1.01 6.64
N SER A 168 12.67 1.92 5.81
CA SER A 168 13.82 1.64 4.94
C SER A 168 15.08 2.45 5.26
N PHE A 169 15.06 3.37 6.22
CA PHE A 169 16.19 4.29 6.47
C PHE A 169 16.41 4.67 7.94
N ALA A 170 16.11 3.78 8.89
CA ALA A 170 16.24 4.09 10.32
C ALA A 170 17.65 4.57 10.74
N VAL A 171 18.68 4.13 10.01
CA VAL A 171 20.08 4.52 10.23
C VAL A 171 20.68 5.24 9.03
N GLY A 172 19.87 5.80 8.13
CA GLY A 172 20.35 6.52 6.94
C GLY A 172 20.61 5.63 5.72
N GLY A 173 20.92 6.27 4.59
CA GLY A 173 21.14 5.63 3.30
C GLY A 173 22.62 5.61 2.91
N LYS A 174 23.05 4.56 2.20
CA LYS A 174 24.44 4.42 1.70
C LYS A 174 24.88 5.64 0.89
N ASP A 175 23.96 6.19 0.10
CA ASP A 175 24.21 7.28 -0.83
C ASP A 175 24.00 8.67 -0.19
N GLY A 176 23.84 8.73 1.15
CA GLY A 176 23.69 10.00 1.87
C GLY A 176 22.28 10.56 1.93
N VAL A 177 21.29 9.85 1.36
CA VAL A 177 19.88 10.28 1.31
C VAL A 177 19.00 9.22 1.99
N PRO A 178 18.15 9.57 2.98
CA PRO A 178 17.86 10.93 3.47
C PRO A 178 18.99 11.59 4.27
N PHE A 179 19.85 10.80 4.90
CA PHE A 179 21.11 11.21 5.54
C PHE A 179 22.12 10.05 5.44
N PRO A 180 23.44 10.28 5.59
CA PRO A 180 24.45 9.23 5.54
C PRO A 180 24.18 8.13 6.57
N VAL A 181 24.64 6.90 6.27
CA VAL A 181 24.50 5.80 7.22
C VAL A 181 25.21 6.13 8.54
N ASP A 182 24.44 6.22 9.62
CA ASP A 182 24.95 6.32 10.98
C ASP A 182 25.35 4.93 11.47
N LYS A 183 26.63 4.63 11.30
CA LYS A 183 27.21 3.33 11.70
C LYS A 183 27.17 3.14 13.21
N ILE A 184 27.27 4.21 14.00
CA ILE A 184 27.29 4.13 15.47
C ILE A 184 25.90 3.72 15.95
N ALA A 185 24.86 4.43 15.51
CA ALA A 185 23.48 4.08 15.84
C ALA A 185 23.11 2.66 15.37
N MET A 186 23.64 2.23 14.22
CA MET A 186 23.46 0.86 13.73
C MET A 186 24.11 -0.18 14.65
N ASP A 187 25.35 0.05 15.08
CA ASP A 187 26.10 -0.83 15.99
C ASP A 187 25.42 -0.91 17.37
N GLU A 188 24.97 0.23 17.91
CA GLU A 188 24.20 0.29 19.17
C GLU A 188 22.88 -0.48 19.08
N THR A 189 22.14 -0.32 17.97
CA THR A 189 20.87 -1.03 17.75
C THR A 189 21.10 -2.55 17.68
N ILE A 190 22.18 -2.99 17.04
CA ILE A 190 22.54 -4.41 16.98
C ILE A 190 22.78 -4.96 18.39
N GLU A 191 23.50 -4.22 19.23
CA GLU A 191 23.80 -4.65 20.60
C GLU A 191 22.54 -4.70 21.47
N ILE A 192 21.66 -3.69 21.39
CA ILE A 192 20.37 -3.68 22.09
C ILE A 192 19.52 -4.89 21.69
N LEU A 193 19.45 -5.21 20.39
CA LEU A 193 18.69 -6.37 19.90
C LEU A 193 19.29 -7.69 20.38
N LYS A 194 20.62 -7.78 20.40
CA LYS A 194 21.34 -8.96 20.90
C LYS A 194 21.05 -9.17 22.39
N GLN A 195 21.21 -8.13 23.20
CA GLN A 195 20.91 -8.16 24.64
C GLN A 195 19.44 -8.50 24.90
N GLY A 196 18.51 -7.88 24.17
CA GLY A 196 17.08 -8.19 24.30
C GLY A 196 16.75 -9.65 23.98
N VAL A 197 17.41 -10.25 22.97
CA VAL A 197 17.28 -11.69 22.69
C VAL A 197 17.91 -12.53 23.79
N GLU A 198 19.05 -12.13 24.35
CA GLU A 198 19.75 -12.81 25.44
C GLU A 198 18.98 -12.75 26.77
N GLU A 199 18.23 -11.68 27.04
CA GLU A 199 17.45 -11.49 28.26
C GLU A 199 16.00 -12.00 28.14
N ALA A 200 15.48 -12.20 26.93
CA ALA A 200 14.13 -12.68 26.72
C ALA A 200 13.86 -14.01 27.46
N TYR A 201 12.73 -14.08 28.16
CA TYR A 201 12.20 -15.28 28.83
C TYR A 201 11.58 -16.25 27.82
N ILE A 202 12.42 -16.77 26.92
CA ILE A 202 12.07 -17.77 25.91
C ILE A 202 12.94 -19.02 26.08
N GLY A 203 12.50 -20.14 25.52
CA GLY A 203 13.28 -21.38 25.59
C GLY A 203 14.65 -21.25 24.92
N LYS A 204 15.64 -22.04 25.40
CA LYS A 204 17.03 -22.02 24.90
C LYS A 204 17.10 -22.23 23.38
N ARG A 205 16.19 -23.04 22.83
CA ARG A 205 16.14 -23.34 21.40
C ARG A 205 15.62 -22.15 20.59
N GLU A 206 14.57 -21.46 21.03
CA GLU A 206 14.11 -20.23 20.37
C GLU A 206 15.17 -19.13 20.44
N LYS A 207 15.80 -18.95 21.62
CA LYS A 207 16.89 -17.98 21.83
C LYS A 207 18.05 -18.19 20.86
N MET A 208 18.53 -19.43 20.74
CA MET A 208 19.60 -19.77 19.80
C MET A 208 19.18 -19.55 18.34
N MET A 209 17.93 -19.84 17.96
CA MET A 209 17.44 -19.57 16.61
C MET A 209 17.34 -18.08 16.31
N ALA A 210 16.91 -17.27 17.28
CA ALA A 210 16.85 -15.81 17.15
C ALA A 210 18.26 -15.22 16.98
N LEU A 211 19.23 -15.61 17.80
CA LEU A 211 20.63 -15.18 17.66
C LEU A 211 21.24 -15.61 16.32
N LYS A 212 20.96 -16.84 15.85
CA LYS A 212 21.41 -17.30 14.53
C LYS A 212 20.81 -16.48 13.39
N ARG A 213 19.55 -16.05 13.50
CA ARG A 213 18.91 -15.18 12.49
C ARG A 213 19.52 -13.79 12.53
N LEU A 214 19.73 -13.23 13.72
CA LEU A 214 20.39 -11.93 13.90
C LEU A 214 21.79 -11.94 13.27
N ARG A 215 22.59 -12.99 13.54
CA ARG A 215 23.93 -13.15 12.95
C ARG A 215 23.95 -13.19 11.43
N LYS A 216 22.91 -13.73 10.78
CA LYS A 216 22.83 -13.74 9.29
C LYS A 216 22.62 -12.36 8.67
N ILE A 217 22.17 -11.39 9.46
CA ILE A 217 21.82 -10.05 8.99
C ILE A 217 22.95 -9.05 9.28
N ILE A 218 23.79 -9.32 10.29
CA ILE A 218 24.93 -8.48 10.67
C ILE A 218 26.06 -8.61 9.62
N PRO A 219 26.66 -7.49 9.15
CA PRO A 219 27.81 -7.52 8.25
C PRO A 219 29.05 -8.14 8.91
N HIS A 220 29.83 -8.93 8.14
CA HIS A 220 31.05 -9.58 8.66
C HIS A 220 32.10 -8.59 9.19
N SER A 221 32.11 -7.35 8.70
CA SER A 221 32.99 -6.28 9.17
C SER A 221 32.74 -5.82 10.61
N TYR A 222 31.61 -6.20 11.20
CA TYR A 222 31.29 -5.92 12.60
C TYR A 222 32.03 -6.87 13.57
N GLU A 223 32.19 -8.15 13.19
CA GLU A 223 32.85 -9.16 14.03
C GLU A 223 34.35 -8.90 14.20
N GLU A 224 35.01 -8.23 13.24
CA GLU A 224 36.43 -7.87 13.30
C GLU A 224 36.73 -6.71 14.26
N LYS A 225 35.72 -5.90 14.61
CA LYS A 225 35.89 -4.75 15.51
C LYS A 225 35.61 -5.06 16.99
N HIS A 226 34.92 -6.15 17.27
CA HIS A 226 34.44 -6.52 18.61
C HIS A 226 34.89 -7.90 19.09
N ASN A 227 35.82 -8.55 18.37
CA ASN A 227 36.67 -9.63 18.89
C ASN A 227 38.05 -9.06 19.26
#